data_AF-A0A7X6BES8-F1
#
_entry.id   AF-A0A7X6BES8-F1
#
_cell.length_a   1.000
_cell.length_b   1.000
_cell.length_c   1.000
_cell.angle_alpha   90.00
_cell.angle_beta   90.00
_cell.angle_gamma   90.00
#
_symmetry.space_group_name_H-M   'P 1'
#
loop_
_entity.id
_entity.type
_entity.pdbx_description
1 polymer ?
#
loop_
_entity_poly.entity_id
_entity_poly.type
_entity_poly.pdbx_seq_one_letter_code
_entity_poly.pdbx_strand_id
1 'polypeptide(L)'
;MNTATDAHSDTDPLMKALGYLLLNWSMLERAVIDDIKRLRLSDGDSGMTTARVRGSFNERLAEWRALVSLKSRRNPEAAREVAEIGNLAEQLCRTRNLISHHFVGVERTTDGTSVIYASESGIASLRASQTAFSLEQLDGLNAQMCIVCERIAGLKSILAS
;
A
#
# COMPACT_ATOMS: atom_id res chain seq x y z
N MET A 1 -5.75 44.07 -16.06
CA MET A 1 -5.53 43.47 -14.72
C MET A 1 -6.21 42.11 -14.73
N ASN A 2 -5.44 41.06 -15.04
CA ASN A 2 -5.94 39.69 -14.99
C ASN A 2 -6.08 39.32 -13.52
N THR A 3 -7.31 39.14 -13.07
CA THR A 3 -7.59 38.37 -11.86
C THR A 3 -7.08 36.96 -12.13
N ALA A 4 -5.87 36.66 -11.63
CA ALA A 4 -5.46 35.31 -11.33
C ALA A 4 -6.43 34.82 -10.26
N THR A 5 -7.61 34.37 -10.69
CA THR A 5 -8.60 33.75 -9.83
C THR A 5 -7.92 32.50 -9.29
N ASP A 6 -7.81 32.42 -7.97
CA ASP A 6 -7.36 31.26 -7.20
C ASP A 6 -8.21 30.01 -7.52
N ALA A 7 -8.01 29.45 -8.70
CA ALA A 7 -8.47 28.12 -9.05
C ALA A 7 -7.46 27.14 -8.44
N HIS A 8 -7.53 26.94 -7.12
CA HIS A 8 -7.17 25.64 -6.56
C HIS A 8 -8.09 24.65 -7.26
N SER A 9 -7.59 24.01 -8.31
CA SER A 9 -8.41 23.11 -9.10
C SER A 9 -8.73 21.91 -8.21
N ASP A 10 -9.94 21.34 -8.29
CA ASP A 10 -10.29 20.09 -7.58
C ASP A 10 -9.30 18.94 -7.92
N THR A 11 -8.47 19.12 -8.95
CA THR A 11 -7.36 18.26 -9.35
C THR A 11 -6.17 18.35 -8.38
N ASP A 12 -5.89 19.49 -7.75
CA ASP A 12 -4.70 19.67 -6.89
C ASP A 12 -4.76 18.77 -5.63
N PRO A 13 -5.88 18.70 -4.89
CA PRO A 13 -6.03 17.75 -3.79
C PRO A 13 -5.96 16.29 -4.26
N LEU A 14 -6.54 15.98 -5.41
CA LEU A 14 -6.57 14.62 -5.97
C LEU A 14 -5.16 14.13 -6.33
N MET A 15 -4.37 14.97 -7.01
CA MET A 15 -2.99 14.66 -7.36
C MET A 15 -2.08 14.61 -6.12
N LYS A 16 -2.36 15.44 -5.11
CA LYS A 16 -1.68 15.35 -3.81
C LYS A 16 -1.96 14.02 -3.11
N ALA A 17 -3.22 13.59 -3.07
CA ALA A 17 -3.60 12.30 -2.48
C ALA A 17 -2.97 11.11 -3.23
N LEU A 18 -2.90 11.17 -4.56
CA LEU A 18 -2.15 10.21 -5.38
C LEU A 18 -0.66 10.20 -5.02
N GLY A 19 -0.05 11.38 -4.86
CA GLY A 19 1.35 11.50 -4.43
C GLY A 19 1.60 10.85 -3.07
N TYR A 20 0.70 11.07 -2.11
CA TYR A 20 0.75 10.38 -0.83
C TYR A 20 0.56 8.87 -0.97
N LEU A 21 -0.26 8.40 -1.90
CA LEU A 21 -0.47 6.96 -2.12
C LEU A 21 0.83 6.28 -2.53
N LEU A 22 1.61 6.88 -3.45
CA LEU A 22 2.91 6.34 -3.86
C LEU A 22 3.95 6.41 -2.74
N LEU A 23 3.91 7.47 -1.92
CA LEU A 23 4.78 7.62 -0.75
C LEU A 23 4.46 6.59 0.33
N ASN A 24 3.20 6.49 0.74
CA ASN A 24 2.72 5.57 1.77
C ASN A 24 2.92 4.12 1.36
N TRP A 25 2.77 3.82 0.08
CA TRP A 25 3.15 2.53 -0.46
C TRP A 25 4.63 2.21 -0.21
N SER A 26 5.52 3.17 -0.51
CA SER A 26 6.96 3.00 -0.27
C SER A 26 7.29 2.81 1.21
N MET A 27 6.54 3.46 2.10
CA MET A 27 6.64 3.26 3.55
C MET A 27 6.18 1.87 3.98
N LEU A 28 5.08 1.36 3.41
CA LEU A 28 4.58 0.02 3.65
C LEU A 28 5.58 -1.06 3.19
N GLU A 29 6.15 -0.92 1.98
CA GLU A 29 7.18 -1.84 1.51
C GLU A 29 8.37 -1.87 2.47
N ARG A 30 8.79 -0.69 2.94
CA ARG A 30 9.89 -0.56 3.89
C ARG A 30 9.55 -1.18 5.23
N ALA A 31 8.33 -0.99 5.75
CA ALA A 31 7.90 -1.57 7.02
C ALA A 31 7.98 -3.11 7.00
N VAL A 32 7.53 -3.74 5.92
CA VAL A 32 7.65 -5.20 5.73
C VAL A 32 9.13 -5.62 5.67
N ILE A 33 9.95 -4.92 4.88
CA ILE A 33 11.38 -5.23 4.74
C ILE A 33 12.11 -5.13 6.08
N ASP A 34 11.87 -4.07 6.83
CA ASP A 34 12.55 -3.81 8.09
C ASP A 34 12.10 -4.81 9.18
N ASP A 35 10.84 -5.24 9.16
CA ASP A 35 10.36 -6.29 10.07
C ASP A 35 10.91 -7.68 9.72
N ILE A 36 11.04 -8.03 8.43
CA ILE A 36 11.73 -9.26 7.99
C ILE A 36 13.17 -9.29 8.53
N LYS A 37 13.93 -8.19 8.36
CA LYS A 37 15.31 -8.11 8.87
C LYS A 37 15.36 -8.32 10.37
N ARG A 38 14.46 -7.69 11.12
CA ARG A 38 14.37 -7.86 12.57
C ARG A 38 14.08 -9.31 12.96
N LEU A 39 13.11 -9.95 12.30
CA LEU A 39 12.74 -11.34 12.59
C LEU A 39 13.94 -12.27 12.39
N ARG A 40 14.64 -12.16 11.26
CA ARG A 40 15.84 -12.95 10.98
C ARG A 40 16.97 -12.72 11.98
N LEU A 41 17.25 -11.45 12.32
CA LEU A 41 18.24 -11.11 13.33
C LEU A 41 17.93 -11.74 14.69
N SER A 42 16.65 -11.79 15.07
CA SER A 42 16.23 -12.40 16.34
C SER A 42 16.36 -13.93 16.38
N ASP A 43 16.44 -14.60 15.23
CA ASP A 43 16.64 -16.05 15.12
C ASP A 43 18.14 -16.44 15.11
N GLY A 44 19.03 -15.47 15.32
CA GLY A 44 20.48 -15.70 15.29
C GLY A 44 21.04 -15.89 13.89
N ASP A 45 20.22 -15.68 12.84
CA ASP A 45 20.64 -15.62 11.44
C ASP A 45 21.44 -14.32 11.22
N SER A 46 22.67 -14.37 11.73
CA SER A 46 23.72 -13.34 11.63
C SER A 46 24.58 -13.55 10.39
N GLY A 47 24.21 -14.53 9.56
CA GLY A 47 24.82 -14.78 8.27
C GLY A 47 24.76 -13.52 7.43
N MET A 48 25.91 -13.13 6.90
CA MET A 48 26.13 -12.17 5.83
C MET A 48 25.37 -12.51 4.53
N THR A 49 24.15 -13.04 4.58
CA THR A 49 23.18 -12.84 3.52
C THR A 49 22.56 -11.45 3.71
N THR A 50 23.40 -10.47 3.41
CA THR A 50 23.04 -9.33 2.58
C THR A 50 22.54 -9.76 1.18
N ALA A 51 21.92 -10.95 1.07
CA ALA A 51 21.01 -11.26 0.00
C ALA A 51 19.92 -10.21 0.14
N ARG A 52 20.12 -9.12 -0.61
CA ARG A 52 19.13 -8.10 -0.91
C ARG A 52 17.78 -8.78 -0.83
N VAL A 53 16.86 -8.21 -0.07
CA VAL A 53 15.46 -8.61 -0.10
C VAL A 53 14.98 -8.42 -1.55
N ARG A 54 15.25 -9.42 -2.39
CA ARG A 54 14.99 -9.45 -3.83
C ARG A 54 13.67 -10.14 -4.00
N GLY A 55 12.92 -9.67 -4.99
CA GLY A 55 11.58 -10.15 -5.27
C GLY A 55 10.59 -9.00 -5.37
N SER A 56 9.40 -9.33 -5.82
CA SER A 56 8.19 -8.53 -5.72
C SER A 56 7.79 -8.29 -4.26
N PHE A 57 6.90 -7.33 -4.04
CA PHE A 57 6.29 -7.13 -2.72
C PHE A 57 5.59 -8.38 -2.20
N ASN A 58 4.92 -9.13 -3.08
CA ASN A 58 4.19 -10.34 -2.69
C ASN A 58 5.13 -11.45 -2.19
N GLU A 59 6.31 -11.62 -2.80
CA GLU A 59 7.32 -12.55 -2.30
C GLU A 59 7.82 -12.14 -0.91
N ARG A 60 8.06 -10.84 -0.70
CA ARG A 60 8.41 -10.31 0.63
C ARG A 60 7.31 -10.53 1.65
N LEU A 61 6.07 -10.28 1.26
CA LEU A 61 4.92 -10.45 2.14
C LEU A 61 4.72 -11.93 2.53
N ALA A 62 4.90 -12.85 1.59
CA ALA A 62 4.85 -14.29 1.85
C ALA A 62 5.97 -14.72 2.81
N GLU A 63 7.20 -14.23 2.60
CA GLU A 63 8.32 -14.48 3.50
C GLU A 63 8.03 -13.96 4.91
N TRP A 64 7.58 -12.71 5.01
CA TRP A 64 7.21 -12.08 6.28
C TRP A 64 6.15 -12.91 7.03
N ARG A 65 5.08 -13.34 6.34
CA ARG A 65 4.05 -14.21 6.93
C ARG A 65 4.63 -15.53 7.44
N ALA A 66 5.57 -16.14 6.71
CA ALA A 66 6.21 -17.38 7.13
C ALA A 66 7.08 -17.18 8.38
N LEU A 67 7.91 -16.13 8.42
CA LEU A 67 8.76 -15.79 9.57
C LEU A 67 7.93 -15.50 10.82
N VAL A 68 6.85 -14.73 10.70
CA VAL A 68 5.99 -14.46 11.85
C VAL A 68 5.25 -15.73 12.28
N SER A 69 4.73 -16.53 11.35
CA SER A 69 4.04 -17.80 11.66
C SER A 69 4.90 -18.77 12.48
N LEU A 70 6.20 -18.84 12.17
CA LEU A 70 7.16 -19.64 12.94
C LEU A 70 7.24 -19.17 14.40
N LYS A 71 7.25 -17.85 14.64
CA LYS A 71 7.30 -17.25 15.98
C LYS A 71 5.95 -17.26 16.70
N SER A 72 4.84 -17.13 15.98
CA SER A 72 3.49 -17.10 16.53
C SER A 72 2.87 -18.49 16.70
N ARG A 73 3.64 -19.58 16.58
CA ARG A 73 3.11 -20.97 16.60
C ARG A 73 2.26 -21.29 17.84
N ARG A 74 2.52 -20.63 18.97
CA ARG A 74 1.77 -20.76 20.22
C ARG A 74 0.93 -19.53 20.58
N ASN A 75 0.92 -18.51 19.71
CA ASN A 75 0.22 -17.25 19.91
C ASN A 75 -0.87 -17.09 18.81
N PRO A 76 -2.12 -17.53 19.07
CA PRO A 76 -3.20 -17.47 18.10
C PRO A 76 -3.61 -16.03 17.74
N GLU A 77 -3.42 -15.08 18.66
CA GLU A 77 -3.67 -13.66 18.42
C GLU A 77 -2.71 -13.10 17.36
N ALA A 78 -1.42 -13.36 17.50
CA ALA A 78 -0.42 -12.99 16.52
C ALA A 78 -0.70 -13.64 15.15
N ALA A 79 -1.13 -14.90 15.12
CA ALA A 79 -1.46 -15.58 13.87
C ALA A 79 -2.65 -14.92 13.14
N ARG A 80 -3.69 -14.52 13.88
CA ARG A 80 -4.84 -13.77 13.33
C ARG A 80 -4.41 -12.40 12.79
N GLU A 81 -3.62 -11.68 13.58
CA GLU A 81 -3.15 -10.34 13.24
C GLU A 81 -2.32 -10.35 11.94
N VAL A 82 -1.42 -11.32 11.77
CA VAL A 82 -0.63 -11.51 10.55
C VAL A 82 -1.51 -11.84 9.34
N ALA A 83 -2.54 -12.66 9.54
CA ALA A 83 -3.48 -13.01 8.48
C ALA A 83 -4.19 -11.76 7.96
N GLU A 84 -4.74 -10.94 8.86
CA GLU A 84 -5.45 -9.70 8.54
C GLU A 84 -4.54 -8.67 7.87
N ILE A 85 -3.35 -8.42 8.45
CA ILE A 85 -2.34 -7.50 7.89
C ILE A 85 -1.97 -7.92 6.48
N GLY A 86 -1.65 -9.21 6.27
CA GLY A 86 -1.21 -9.67 4.96
C GLY A 86 -2.32 -9.61 3.90
N ASN A 87 -3.56 -9.95 4.26
CA ASN A 87 -4.68 -9.85 3.32
C ASN A 87 -4.91 -8.40 2.88
N LEU A 88 -4.87 -7.46 3.82
CA LEU A 88 -5.02 -6.03 3.53
C LEU A 88 -3.84 -5.50 2.70
N ALA A 89 -2.60 -5.85 3.04
CA ALA A 89 -1.42 -5.47 2.29
C ALA A 89 -1.43 -6.00 0.84
N GLU A 90 -1.91 -7.22 0.62
CA GLU A 90 -2.05 -7.79 -0.72
C GLU A 90 -3.13 -7.07 -1.54
N GLN A 91 -4.27 -6.72 -0.91
CA GLN A 91 -5.31 -5.90 -1.54
C GLN A 91 -4.76 -4.52 -1.93
N LEU A 92 -4.05 -3.85 -1.03
CA LEU A 92 -3.43 -2.55 -1.29
C LEU A 92 -2.38 -2.65 -2.41
N CYS A 93 -1.62 -3.73 -2.48
CA CYS A 93 -0.67 -4.01 -3.56
C CYS A 93 -1.37 -4.09 -4.93
N ARG A 94 -2.50 -4.80 -5.03
CA ARG A 94 -3.30 -4.88 -6.27
C ARG A 94 -3.80 -3.51 -6.69
N THR A 95 -4.41 -2.76 -5.77
CA THR A 95 -4.92 -1.41 -6.06
C THR A 95 -3.81 -0.45 -6.45
N ARG A 96 -2.67 -0.49 -5.74
CA ARG A 96 -1.50 0.31 -6.08
C ARG A 96 -0.98 -0.03 -7.47
N ASN A 97 -0.85 -1.31 -7.82
CA ASN A 97 -0.36 -1.72 -9.14
C ASN A 97 -1.28 -1.23 -10.25
N LEU A 98 -2.59 -1.32 -10.05
CA LEU A 98 -3.57 -0.75 -10.95
C LEU A 98 -3.32 0.75 -11.14
N ILE A 99 -3.23 1.52 -10.06
CA ILE A 99 -3.01 2.96 -10.13
C ILE A 99 -1.64 3.30 -10.75
N SER A 100 -0.56 2.63 -10.35
CA SER A 100 0.81 3.00 -10.76
C SER A 100 1.18 2.58 -12.18
N HIS A 101 0.68 1.42 -12.64
CA HIS A 101 1.01 0.89 -13.96
C HIS A 101 -0.02 1.23 -15.02
N HIS A 102 -1.24 1.55 -14.60
CA HIS A 102 -2.37 1.70 -15.51
C HIS A 102 -3.08 3.05 -15.39
N PHE A 103 -2.42 4.07 -14.81
CA PHE A 103 -2.92 5.44 -14.79
C PHE A 103 -3.23 5.94 -16.20
N VAL A 104 -4.46 6.41 -16.41
CA VAL A 104 -4.93 6.94 -17.70
C VAL A 104 -5.06 8.46 -17.66
N GLY A 105 -5.55 9.02 -16.55
CA GLY A 105 -5.74 10.46 -16.42
C GLY A 105 -6.74 10.84 -15.33
N VAL A 106 -7.05 12.13 -15.28
CA VAL A 106 -8.07 12.72 -14.40
C VAL A 106 -9.22 13.21 -15.26
N GLU A 107 -10.45 12.87 -14.89
CA GLU A 107 -11.65 13.40 -15.55
C GLU A 107 -12.65 13.87 -14.48
N ARG A 108 -13.40 14.93 -14.85
CA ARG A 108 -14.50 15.44 -14.04
C ARG A 108 -15.78 14.71 -14.45
N THR A 109 -16.35 13.97 -13.52
CA THR A 109 -17.59 13.22 -13.72
C THR A 109 -18.79 14.17 -13.85
N THR A 110 -19.93 13.64 -14.28
CA THR A 110 -21.16 14.43 -14.50
C THR A 110 -21.74 15.05 -13.24
N ASP A 111 -21.41 14.51 -12.05
CA ASP A 111 -21.81 15.08 -10.76
C ASP A 111 -20.86 16.20 -10.28
N GLY A 112 -19.81 16.50 -11.05
CA GLY A 112 -18.83 17.53 -10.74
C GLY A 112 -17.62 17.03 -9.97
N THR A 113 -17.55 15.75 -9.60
CA THR A 113 -16.43 15.14 -8.88
C THR A 113 -15.26 14.83 -9.81
N SER A 114 -14.04 15.23 -9.42
CA SER A 114 -12.80 14.84 -10.11
C SER A 114 -12.33 13.47 -9.61
N VAL A 115 -12.02 12.57 -10.55
CA VAL A 115 -11.55 11.20 -10.23
C VAL A 115 -10.35 10.80 -11.08
N ILE A 116 -9.52 9.92 -10.54
CA ILE A 116 -8.42 9.27 -11.26
C ILE A 116 -8.94 8.01 -11.94
N TYR A 117 -8.57 7.82 -13.20
CA TYR A 117 -8.85 6.61 -13.94
C TYR A 117 -7.61 5.73 -14.08
N ALA A 118 -7.80 4.44 -13.82
CA ALA A 118 -6.81 3.40 -14.11
C ALA A 118 -7.42 2.23 -14.89
N SER A 119 -6.70 1.67 -15.87
CA SER A 119 -7.20 0.61 -16.76
C SER A 119 -6.12 -0.34 -17.28
N GLU A 120 -6.24 -1.64 -16.98
CA GLU A 120 -5.34 -2.68 -17.47
C GLU A 120 -5.36 -2.85 -19.00
N SER A 121 -6.48 -2.50 -19.66
CA SER A 121 -6.69 -2.73 -21.10
C SER A 121 -6.20 -1.60 -22.00
N GLY A 122 -5.74 -0.47 -21.46
CA GLY A 122 -5.05 0.59 -22.21
C GLY A 122 -5.79 1.25 -23.38
N ILE A 123 -7.06 0.94 -23.68
CA ILE A 123 -7.73 1.37 -24.92
C ILE A 123 -9.01 2.19 -24.67
N ALA A 124 -8.91 3.47 -25.08
CA ALA A 124 -9.83 4.34 -25.84
C ALA A 124 -11.31 4.54 -25.47
N SER A 125 -11.80 4.00 -24.37
CA SER A 125 -13.00 4.57 -23.73
C SER A 125 -12.78 4.58 -22.24
N LEU A 126 -12.56 5.78 -21.69
CA LEU A 126 -12.51 6.07 -20.25
C LEU A 126 -13.73 5.50 -19.48
N ARG A 127 -14.74 4.97 -20.19
CA ARG A 127 -15.99 4.45 -19.65
C ARG A 127 -16.16 2.93 -19.61
N ALA A 128 -15.33 2.14 -20.30
CA ALA A 128 -15.66 0.73 -20.55
C ALA A 128 -14.98 -0.30 -19.61
N SER A 129 -13.89 0.04 -18.91
CA SER A 129 -13.19 -0.86 -17.97
C SER A 129 -12.99 -0.25 -16.57
N GLN A 130 -13.78 0.79 -16.25
CA GLN A 130 -13.54 1.77 -15.20
C GLN A 130 -13.20 1.20 -13.81
N THR A 131 -11.96 1.43 -13.36
CA THR A 131 -11.73 1.67 -11.93
C THR A 131 -11.43 3.16 -11.77
N ALA A 132 -12.41 3.89 -11.26
CA ALA A 132 -12.29 5.31 -10.93
C ALA A 132 -12.00 5.47 -9.43
N PHE A 133 -11.09 6.37 -9.08
CA PHE A 133 -10.72 6.67 -7.71
C PHE A 133 -11.00 8.14 -7.40
N SER A 134 -11.97 8.38 -6.51
CA SER A 134 -12.23 9.70 -5.93
C SER A 134 -11.14 10.08 -4.91
N LEU A 135 -11.11 11.36 -4.52
CA LEU A 135 -10.25 11.84 -3.45
C LEU A 135 -10.44 11.03 -2.16
N GLU A 136 -11.70 10.81 -1.76
CA GLU A 136 -12.04 10.03 -0.57
C GLU A 136 -11.49 8.60 -0.64
N GLN A 137 -11.58 7.95 -1.80
CA GLN A 137 -11.05 6.61 -1.99
C GLN A 137 -9.51 6.59 -1.89
N LEU A 138 -8.83 7.57 -2.46
CA LEU A 138 -7.37 7.69 -2.34
C LEU A 138 -6.94 7.96 -0.89
N ASP A 139 -7.64 8.83 -0.18
CA ASP A 139 -7.38 9.12 1.24
C ASP A 139 -7.65 7.89 2.11
N GLY A 140 -8.70 7.12 1.81
CA GLY A 140 -8.96 5.83 2.44
C GLY A 140 -7.83 4.83 2.23
N LEU A 141 -7.30 4.72 1.01
CA LEU A 141 -6.15 3.86 0.72
C LEU A 141 -4.88 4.33 1.46
N ASN A 142 -4.64 5.64 1.52
CA ASN A 142 -3.55 6.23 2.29
C ASN A 142 -3.64 5.87 3.77
N ALA A 143 -4.81 6.07 4.37
CA ALA A 143 -5.05 5.74 5.77
C ALA A 143 -4.86 4.24 6.04
N GLN A 144 -5.35 3.36 5.16
CA GLN A 144 -5.16 1.92 5.28
C GLN A 144 -3.68 1.52 5.24
N MET A 145 -2.87 2.13 4.37
CA MET A 145 -1.42 1.85 4.34
C MET A 145 -0.74 2.27 5.65
N CYS A 146 -1.09 3.44 6.20
CA CYS A 146 -0.59 3.87 7.51
C CYS A 146 -0.97 2.89 8.63
N ILE A 147 -2.24 2.47 8.68
CA ILE A 147 -2.73 1.49 9.66
C ILE A 147 -1.95 0.18 9.54
N VAL A 148 -1.71 -0.32 8.33
CA VAL A 148 -0.94 -1.55 8.12
C VAL A 148 0.50 -1.38 8.64
N CYS A 149 1.16 -0.26 8.38
CA CYS A 149 2.49 0.04 8.91
C CYS A 149 2.51 0.03 10.45
N GLU A 150 1.54 0.68 11.08
CA GLU A 150 1.40 0.73 12.54
C GLU A 150 1.18 -0.67 13.13
N ARG A 151 0.31 -1.47 12.51
CA ARG A 151 0.04 -2.85 12.92
C ARG A 151 1.28 -3.75 12.79
N ILE A 152 2.06 -3.61 11.71
CA ILE A 152 3.35 -4.30 11.56
C ILE A 152 4.32 -3.91 12.68
N ALA A 153 4.41 -2.62 13.00
CA ALA A 153 5.26 -2.16 14.11
C ALA A 153 4.78 -2.71 15.48
N GLY A 154 3.46 -2.79 15.68
CA GLY A 154 2.82 -3.30 16.88
C GLY A 154 2.99 -4.81 17.09
N LEU A 155 3.16 -5.61 16.02
CA LEU A 155 3.37 -7.05 16.17
C LEU A 155 4.58 -7.43 17.04
N LYS A 156 5.56 -6.53 17.18
CA LYS A 156 6.72 -6.76 18.06
C LYS A 156 6.32 -7.01 19.51
N SER A 157 5.34 -6.27 20.02
CA SER A 157 4.87 -6.46 21.41
C SER A 157 4.08 -7.75 21.54
N ILE A 158 3.22 -8.07 20.56
CA ILE A 158 2.41 -9.29 20.53
C ILE A 158 3.29 -10.55 20.44
N LEU A 159 4.40 -10.50 19.72
CA LEU A 159 5.32 -11.64 19.60
C LEU A 159 6.27 -11.78 20.81
N ALA A 160 6.38 -10.77 21.67
CA ALA A 160 7.22 -10.79 22.87
C ALA A 160 6.46 -11.26 24.13
N SER A 161 5.12 -11.29 24.09
CA SER A 161 4.24 -11.85 25.12
C SER A 161 4.06 -13.35 24.95
#